data_AF-A0A1C7GRP6-F1
#
_entry.id   AF-A0A1C7GRP6-F1
#
_cell.length_a   1.000
_cell.length_b   1.000
_cell.length_c   1.000
_cell.angle_alpha   90.00
_cell.angle_beta   90.00
_cell.angle_gamma   90.00
#
_symmetry.space_group_name_H-M   'P 1'
#
loop_
_entity.id
_entity.type
_entity.pdbx_description
1 polymer ?
#
loop_
_entity_poly.entity_id
_entity_poly.type
_entity_poly.pdbx_seq_one_letter_code
_entity_poly.pdbx_strand_id
1 'polypeptide(L)'
;MLGTLKLHIGMGLKNDDGEDNRLDIQIRMAEIDAEFKAMLQAIATDTVEEFDEQRATALMAEKNNLEQLLAQYDNAQQEKENAESRLDEIFTILAGMENHPMVYDDRLVRQVLECVVVESKEKIKVIFAGGLEVEQAIEDM
;
A
#
# COMPACT_ATOMS: atom_id res chain seq x y z
N MET A 1 13.37 -19.02 -2.97
CA MET A 1 13.54 -17.71 -2.30
C MET A 1 12.39 -16.75 -2.62
N LEU A 2 11.96 -16.63 -3.88
CA LEU A 2 10.90 -15.69 -4.29
C LEU A 2 9.55 -15.92 -3.57
N GLY A 3 9.09 -17.17 -3.44
CA GLY A 3 7.85 -17.49 -2.70
C GLY A 3 7.89 -17.13 -1.21
N THR A 4 9.06 -17.24 -0.57
CA THR A 4 9.26 -16.83 0.83
C THR A 4 9.15 -15.31 0.97
N LEU A 5 9.67 -14.55 0.01
CA LEU A 5 9.56 -13.09 -0.04
C LEU A 5 8.11 -12.65 -0.26
N LYS A 6 7.38 -13.29 -1.18
CA LYS A 6 5.93 -13.07 -1.39
C LYS A 6 5.16 -13.20 -0.09
N LEU A 7 5.39 -14.30 0.63
CA LEU A 7 4.70 -14.60 1.87
C LEU A 7 4.99 -13.54 2.92
N HIS A 8 6.26 -13.15 3.12
CA HIS A 8 6.62 -12.15 4.13
C HIS A 8 6.05 -10.76 3.82
N ILE A 9 6.09 -10.32 2.56
CA ILE A 9 5.51 -9.03 2.18
C ILE A 9 3.99 -9.08 2.32
N GLY A 10 3.33 -10.14 1.85
CA GLY A 10 1.89 -10.32 1.99
C GLY A 10 1.43 -10.38 3.45
N MET A 11 2.19 -11.03 4.33
CA MET A 11 1.90 -11.02 5.78
C MET A 11 2.04 -9.62 6.38
N GLY A 12 3.06 -8.85 5.98
CA GLY A 12 3.22 -7.46 6.44
C GLY A 12 2.12 -6.51 5.97
N LEU A 13 1.54 -6.79 4.80
CA LEU A 13 0.38 -6.06 4.29
C LEU A 13 -0.90 -6.45 5.04
N LYS A 14 -1.05 -7.70 5.47
CA LYS A 14 -2.30 -8.28 5.98
C LYS A 14 -2.72 -7.96 7.41
N ASN A 15 -2.01 -7.11 8.17
CA ASN A 15 -2.42 -6.77 9.55
C ASN A 15 -3.91 -6.42 9.63
N ASP A 16 -4.61 -7.12 10.53
CA ASP A 16 -6.08 -7.36 10.52
C ASP A 16 -6.82 -6.53 11.58
N ASP A 17 -6.11 -5.64 12.28
CA ASP A 17 -6.63 -4.90 13.43
C ASP A 17 -7.67 -3.82 13.07
N GLY A 18 -8.00 -3.67 11.78
CA GLY A 18 -8.87 -2.61 11.26
C GLY A 18 -10.35 -2.98 11.11
N GLU A 19 -10.70 -4.26 10.93
CA GLU A 19 -12.10 -4.65 10.64
C GLU A 19 -13.02 -4.52 11.85
N ASP A 20 -12.58 -4.95 13.04
CA ASP A 20 -13.37 -4.83 14.28
C ASP A 20 -13.65 -3.34 14.60
N ASN A 21 -12.64 -2.48 14.47
CA ASN A 21 -12.79 -1.04 14.69
C ASN A 21 -13.75 -0.39 13.70
N ARG A 22 -13.76 -0.85 12.44
CA ARG A 22 -14.66 -0.31 11.39
C ARG A 22 -16.12 -0.58 11.73
N LEU A 23 -16.43 -1.79 12.19
CA LEU A 23 -17.79 -2.18 12.57
C LEU A 23 -18.29 -1.37 13.77
N ASP A 24 -17.45 -1.20 14.79
CA ASP A 24 -17.77 -0.39 15.97
C ASP A 24 -18.04 1.07 15.61
N ILE A 25 -17.25 1.66 14.70
CA ILE A 25 -17.46 3.04 14.22
C ILE A 25 -18.82 3.16 13.50
N GLN A 26 -19.17 2.21 12.64
CA GLN A 26 -20.44 2.23 11.91
C GLN A 26 -21.64 2.08 12.85
N ILE A 27 -21.55 1.22 13.86
CA ILE A 27 -22.57 1.08 14.90
C ILE A 27 -22.75 2.43 15.62
N ARG A 28 -21.66 3.04 16.06
CA ARG A 28 -21.71 4.33 16.77
C ARG A 28 -22.34 5.44 15.93
N MET A 29 -22.03 5.51 14.64
CA MET A 29 -22.68 6.47 13.73
C MET A 29 -24.18 6.24 13.59
N ALA A 30 -24.63 4.98 13.49
CA ALA A 30 -26.05 4.66 13.43
C ALA A 30 -26.80 5.00 14.73
N GLU A 31 -26.17 4.81 15.88
CA GLU A 31 -26.69 5.27 17.18
C GLU A 31 -26.85 6.79 17.21
N ILE A 32 -25.83 7.54 16.77
CA ILE A 32 -25.87 9.00 16.70
C ILE A 32 -27.02 9.46 15.79
N ASP A 33 -27.21 8.82 14.63
CA ASP A 33 -28.30 9.16 13.71
C ASP A 33 -29.69 8.87 14.31
N ALA A 34 -29.83 7.78 15.05
CA ALA A 34 -31.06 7.46 15.75
C ALA A 34 -31.35 8.46 16.88
N GLU A 35 -30.33 8.82 17.65
CA GLU A 35 -30.43 9.80 18.74
C GLU A 35 -30.79 11.19 18.21
N PHE A 36 -30.12 11.64 17.15
CA PHE A 36 -30.39 12.91 16.50
C PHE A 36 -31.81 12.97 15.94
N LYS A 37 -32.26 11.89 15.29
CA LYS A 37 -33.64 11.76 14.79
C LYS A 37 -34.66 11.79 15.93
N ALA A 38 -34.38 11.15 17.06
CA ALA A 38 -35.26 11.18 18.23
C ALA A 38 -35.40 12.61 18.79
N MET A 39 -34.29 13.37 18.84
CA MET A 39 -34.34 14.77 19.26
C MET A 39 -35.19 15.63 18.32
N LEU A 40 -35.07 15.45 17.00
CA LEU A 40 -35.93 16.16 16.02
C LEU A 40 -37.41 15.78 16.16
N GLN A 41 -37.70 14.51 16.41
CA GLN A 41 -39.07 14.04 16.62
C GLN A 41 -39.68 14.65 17.89
N ALA A 42 -38.90 14.77 18.96
CA ALA A 42 -39.36 15.32 20.22
C ALA A 42 -39.79 16.80 20.12
N ILE A 43 -39.12 17.57 19.25
CA ILE A 43 -39.55 18.94 18.88
C ILE A 43 -40.85 18.89 18.07
N ALA A 44 -40.92 18.01 17.07
CA ALA A 44 -42.08 17.92 16.18
C ALA A 44 -43.37 17.50 16.90
N THR A 45 -43.26 16.72 17.97
CA THR A 45 -44.41 16.28 18.80
C THR A 45 -44.70 17.19 19.99
N ASP A 46 -44.02 18.33 20.11
CA ASP A 46 -44.18 19.30 21.21
C ASP A 46 -44.01 18.65 22.61
N THR A 47 -43.23 17.57 22.65
CA THR A 47 -43.01 16.74 23.85
C THR A 47 -41.91 17.26 24.75
N VAL A 48 -41.16 18.28 24.30
CA VAL A 48 -40.06 18.92 25.01
C VAL A 48 -40.16 20.43 24.81
N GLU A 49 -40.03 21.20 25.90
CA GLU A 49 -40.17 22.67 25.86
C GLU A 49 -38.96 23.40 25.22
N GLU A 50 -37.76 22.79 25.26
CA GLU A 50 -36.53 23.40 24.75
C GLU A 50 -35.62 22.35 24.07
N PHE A 51 -35.07 22.71 22.92
CA PHE A 51 -34.16 21.85 22.16
C PHE A 51 -32.72 21.96 22.70
N ASP A 52 -32.09 20.82 22.96
CA ASP A 52 -30.70 20.76 23.43
C ASP A 52 -29.71 20.91 22.25
N GLU A 53 -29.49 22.18 21.84
CA GLU A 53 -28.55 22.52 20.76
C GLU A 53 -27.11 22.10 21.07
N GLN A 54 -26.71 22.10 22.35
CA GLN A 54 -25.36 21.72 22.75
C GLN A 54 -25.11 20.24 22.50
N ARG A 55 -26.06 19.38 22.91
CA ARG A 55 -26.00 17.94 22.65
C ARG A 55 -26.07 17.63 21.16
N ALA A 56 -26.96 18.30 20.42
CA ALA A 56 -27.07 18.16 18.97
C ALA A 56 -25.75 18.50 18.25
N THR A 57 -25.09 19.59 18.66
CA THR A 57 -23.79 20.01 18.12
C THR A 57 -22.69 19.00 18.45
N ALA A 58 -22.67 18.48 19.69
CA ALA A 58 -21.69 17.48 20.11
C ALA A 58 -21.82 16.17 19.30
N LEU A 59 -23.05 15.69 19.08
CA LEU A 59 -23.31 14.51 18.27
C LEU A 59 -22.87 14.68 16.82
N MET A 60 -23.14 15.84 16.20
CA MET A 60 -22.67 16.11 14.83
C MET A 60 -21.15 16.17 14.74
N ALA A 61 -20.50 16.76 15.75
CA ALA A 61 -19.04 16.82 15.81
C ALA A 61 -18.43 15.40 15.95
N GLU A 62 -19.02 14.57 16.81
CA GLU A 62 -18.63 13.16 16.95
C GLU A 62 -18.80 12.40 15.62
N LYS A 63 -19.97 12.52 14.98
CA LYS A 63 -20.24 11.87 13.69
C LYS A 63 -19.23 12.28 12.61
N ASN A 64 -18.93 13.57 12.48
CA ASN A 64 -17.95 14.05 11.51
C ASN A 64 -16.55 13.46 11.76
N ASN A 65 -16.13 13.32 13.02
CA ASN A 65 -14.85 12.71 13.36
C ASN A 65 -14.83 11.21 13.01
N LEU A 66 -15.93 10.50 13.27
CA LEU A 66 -16.08 9.08 12.93
C LEU A 66 -16.07 8.85 11.41
N GLU A 67 -16.72 9.73 10.63
CA GLU A 67 -16.68 9.70 9.16
C GLU A 67 -15.27 9.89 8.62
N GLN A 68 -14.51 10.84 9.18
CA GLN A 68 -13.10 11.05 8.81
C GLN A 68 -12.24 9.83 9.14
N LEU A 69 -12.48 9.20 10.29
CA LEU A 69 -11.75 8.00 10.69
C LEU A 69 -12.04 6.82 9.76
N LEU A 70 -13.30 6.62 9.37
CA LEU A 70 -13.69 5.61 8.38
C LEU A 70 -13.01 5.84 7.03
N ALA A 71 -12.99 7.09 6.55
CA ALA A 71 -12.32 7.41 5.28
C ALA A 71 -10.82 7.10 5.33
N GLN A 72 -10.17 7.28 6.48
CA GLN A 72 -8.77 6.89 6.66
C GLN A 72 -8.58 5.37 6.59
N TYR A 73 -9.46 4.59 7.23
CA TYR A 73 -9.45 3.13 7.13
C TYR A 73 -9.67 2.64 5.70
N ASP A 74 -10.64 3.21 4.98
CA ASP A 74 -10.93 2.85 3.60
C ASP A 74 -9.73 3.15 2.67
N ASN A 75 -9.09 4.31 2.84
CA ASN A 75 -7.88 4.66 2.08
C ASN A 75 -6.72 3.69 2.38
N ALA A 76 -6.45 3.40 3.65
CA ALA A 76 -5.39 2.49 4.04
C ALA A 76 -5.63 1.07 3.50
N GLN A 77 -6.88 0.60 3.53
CA GLN A 77 -7.26 -0.69 2.98
C GLN A 77 -7.08 -0.72 1.45
N GLN A 78 -7.48 0.34 0.75
CA GLN A 78 -7.30 0.41 -0.70
C GLN A 78 -5.81 0.47 -1.09
N GLU A 79 -4.97 1.19 -0.35
CA GLU A 79 -3.52 1.19 -0.56
C GLU A 79 -2.92 -0.22 -0.40
N LYS A 80 -3.39 -0.96 0.60
CA LYS A 80 -3.00 -2.35 0.86
C LYS A 80 -3.41 -3.28 -0.28
N GLU A 81 -4.67 -3.22 -0.73
CA GLU A 81 -5.17 -4.00 -1.87
C GLU A 81 -4.38 -3.69 -3.15
N ASN A 82 -4.09 -2.41 -3.41
CA ASN A 82 -3.26 -1.99 -4.53
C ASN A 82 -1.83 -2.56 -4.42
N ALA A 83 -1.23 -2.55 -3.23
CA ALA A 83 0.09 -3.13 -3.01
C ALA A 83 0.11 -4.65 -3.23
N GLU A 84 -0.93 -5.36 -2.78
CA GLU A 84 -1.10 -6.79 -3.03
C GLU A 84 -1.24 -7.10 -4.53
N SER A 85 -2.10 -6.37 -5.24
CA SER A 85 -2.29 -6.55 -6.69
C SER A 85 -1.00 -6.29 -7.48
N ARG A 86 -0.25 -5.24 -7.13
CA ARG A 86 1.05 -4.94 -7.74
C ARG A 86 2.07 -6.04 -7.49
N LEU A 87 2.05 -6.61 -6.28
CA LEU A 87 2.92 -7.72 -5.95
C LEU A 87 2.58 -8.94 -6.82
N ASP A 88 1.31 -9.31 -6.93
CA ASP A 88 0.88 -10.42 -7.79
C ASP A 88 1.29 -10.24 -9.26
N GLU A 89 1.19 -9.01 -9.78
CA GLU A 89 1.66 -8.67 -11.13
C GLU A 89 3.17 -8.91 -11.28
N ILE A 90 4.00 -8.39 -10.36
CA ILE A 90 5.45 -8.60 -10.37
C ILE A 90 5.79 -10.09 -10.38
N PHE A 91 5.12 -10.89 -9.55
CA PHE A 91 5.36 -12.33 -9.48
C PHE A 91 4.96 -13.05 -10.76
N THR A 92 3.89 -12.61 -11.41
CA THR A 92 3.45 -13.15 -12.71
C THR A 92 4.49 -12.86 -13.79
N ILE A 93 5.03 -11.64 -13.82
CA ILE A 93 6.11 -11.25 -14.75
C ILE A 93 7.36 -12.12 -14.52
N LEU A 94 7.79 -12.24 -13.26
CA LEU A 94 8.99 -13.02 -12.92
C LEU A 94 8.85 -14.50 -13.31
N ALA A 95 7.68 -15.12 -13.08
CA ALA A 95 7.42 -16.49 -13.51
C ALA A 95 7.41 -16.64 -15.04
N GLY A 96 6.97 -15.62 -15.77
CA GLY A 96 7.07 -15.56 -17.23
C GLY A 96 8.51 -15.47 -17.73
N MET A 97 9.37 -14.72 -17.01
CA MET A 97 10.78 -14.55 -17.35
C MET A 97 11.64 -15.80 -17.09
N GLU A 98 11.36 -16.58 -16.05
CA GLU A 98 12.07 -17.84 -15.77
C GLU A 98 12.00 -18.84 -16.94
N ASN A 99 10.96 -18.75 -17.78
CA ASN A 99 10.72 -19.65 -18.90
C ASN A 99 11.26 -19.11 -20.25
N HIS A 100 12.10 -18.07 -20.23
CA HIS A 100 12.76 -17.56 -21.44
C HIS A 100 14.28 -17.76 -21.40
N PRO A 101 14.90 -18.35 -22.44
CA PRO A 101 16.33 -18.27 -22.59
C PRO A 101 16.72 -16.80 -22.67
N MET A 102 17.54 -16.33 -21.72
CA MET A 102 18.18 -15.02 -21.85
C MET A 102 19.16 -15.08 -23.01
N VAL A 103 18.69 -14.67 -24.18
CA VAL A 103 19.55 -14.43 -25.34
C VAL A 103 20.37 -13.18 -25.03
N TYR A 104 21.67 -13.22 -25.37
CA TYR A 104 22.53 -12.05 -25.24
C TYR A 104 21.92 -10.87 -26.01
N ASP A 105 21.63 -9.78 -25.31
CA ASP A 105 21.13 -8.52 -25.88
C ASP A 105 22.09 -7.39 -25.52
N ASP A 106 22.82 -6.91 -26.52
CA ASP A 106 23.81 -5.83 -26.36
C ASP A 106 23.18 -4.53 -25.83
N ARG A 107 21.90 -4.26 -26.13
CA ARG A 107 21.20 -3.06 -25.64
C ARG A 107 20.95 -3.16 -24.15
N LEU A 108 20.50 -4.31 -23.66
CA LEU A 108 20.29 -4.55 -22.23
C LEU A 108 21.61 -4.51 -21.47
N VAL A 109 22.66 -5.12 -22.02
CA VAL A 109 24.01 -5.09 -21.43
C VAL A 109 24.50 -3.64 -21.29
N ARG A 110 24.36 -2.81 -22.32
CA ARG A 110 24.77 -1.39 -22.23
C ARG A 110 23.96 -0.58 -21.23
N GLN A 111 22.70 -0.93 -20.97
CA GLN A 111 21.86 -0.22 -20.00
C GLN A 111 22.28 -0.50 -18.55
N VAL A 112 22.80 -1.70 -18.28
CA VAL A 112 23.25 -2.07 -16.92
C VAL A 112 24.70 -1.67 -16.65
N LEU A 113 25.46 -1.28 -17.67
CA LEU A 113 26.84 -0.84 -17.54
C LEU A 113 26.93 0.68 -17.39
N GLU A 114 27.63 1.13 -16.36
CA GLU A 114 27.98 2.54 -16.16
C GLU A 114 29.30 2.89 -16.86
N CYS A 115 30.34 2.07 -16.66
CA CYS A 115 31.65 2.29 -17.26
C CYS A 115 32.44 0.98 -17.36
N VAL A 116 33.30 0.86 -18.39
CA VAL A 116 34.30 -0.21 -18.48
C VAL A 116 35.68 0.43 -18.56
N VAL A 117 36.52 0.14 -17.57
CA VAL A 117 37.90 0.65 -17.47
C VAL A 117 38.86 -0.46 -17.85
N VAL A 118 39.73 -0.18 -18.81
CA VAL A 118 40.84 -1.08 -19.15
C VAL A 118 41.97 -0.84 -18.16
N GLU A 119 42.25 -1.81 -17.30
CA GLU A 119 43.31 -1.71 -16.30
C GLU A 119 44.65 -2.20 -16.87
N SER A 120 44.63 -3.24 -17.70
CA SER A 120 45.81 -3.76 -18.39
C SER A 120 45.41 -4.45 -19.70
N LYS A 121 46.38 -5.02 -20.41
CA LYS A 121 46.11 -5.81 -21.63
C LYS A 121 45.24 -7.05 -21.37
N GLU A 122 45.27 -7.57 -20.15
CA GLU A 122 44.64 -8.84 -19.76
C GLU A 122 43.53 -8.63 -18.72
N LYS A 123 43.20 -7.37 -18.38
CA LYS A 123 42.29 -7.07 -17.27
C LYS A 123 41.44 -5.84 -17.54
N ILE A 124 40.14 -6.00 -17.29
CA ILE A 124 39.17 -4.91 -17.26
C ILE A 124 38.49 -4.83 -15.91
N LYS A 125 38.02 -3.63 -15.58
CA LYS A 125 37.07 -3.37 -14.51
C LYS A 125 35.76 -2.91 -15.12
N VAL A 126 34.69 -3.60 -14.75
CA VAL A 126 33.33 -3.33 -15.18
C VAL A 126 32.60 -2.68 -14.02
N ILE A 127 32.07 -1.48 -14.23
CA ILE A 127 31.28 -0.72 -13.26
C ILE A 127 29.83 -0.79 -13.74
N PHE A 128 28.97 -1.42 -12.97
CA PHE A 128 27.55 -1.51 -13.25
C PHE A 128 26.80 -0.31 -12.69
N ALA A 129 25.68 0.03 -13.33
CA ALA A 129 24.75 1.01 -12.81
C ALA A 129 24.31 0.60 -11.39
N GLY A 130 24.55 1.49 -10.42
CA GLY A 130 24.36 1.20 -8.99
C GLY A 130 25.66 0.95 -8.21
N GLY A 131 26.82 1.08 -8.86
CA GLY A 131 28.12 1.13 -8.19
C GLY A 131 28.76 -0.24 -7.89
N LEU A 132 28.22 -1.33 -8.42
CA LEU A 132 28.88 -2.63 -8.33
C LEU A 132 30.09 -2.65 -9.27
N GLU A 133 31.26 -2.95 -8.74
CA GLU A 133 32.50 -3.09 -9.50
C GLU A 133 32.92 -4.56 -9.58
N VAL A 134 33.22 -5.04 -10.79
CA VAL A 134 33.69 -6.40 -11.05
C VAL A 134 34.96 -6.34 -11.88
N GLU A 135 36.01 -7.02 -11.42
CA GLU A 135 37.24 -7.20 -12.18
C GLU A 135 37.19 -8.50 -12.96
N GLN A 136 37.53 -8.46 -14.24
CA GLN A 136 37.48 -9.62 -15.12
C GLN A 136 38.76 -9.73 -15.94
N ALA A 137 39.32 -10.94 -15.99
CA ALA A 137 40.43 -11.27 -16.89
C ALA A 137 39.92 -11.41 -18.32
N ILE A 138 40.67 -10.86 -19.27
CA ILE A 138 40.45 -11.05 -20.70
C ILE A 138 41.38 -12.18 -21.15
N GLU A 139 40.80 -13.25 -21.69
CA GLU A 139 41.56 -14.29 -22.37
C GLU A 139 41.80 -13.87 -23.83
N ASP A 140 43.03 -14.03 -24.31
CA ASP A 140 43.34 -13.87 -25.73
C ASP A 140 42.66 -15.00 -26.53
N MET A 141 41.79 -14.63 -27.48
CA MET A 141 41.13 -15.57 -28.42
C MET A 141 42.04 -16.03 -29.55
#